data_AF-A0A1U6IXD5-F1
#
_entry.id   AF-A0A1U6IXD5-F1
#
_cell.length_a   1.000
_cell.length_b   1.000
_cell.length_c   1.000
_cell.angle_alpha   90.00
_cell.angle_beta   90.00
_cell.angle_gamma   90.00
#
_symmetry.space_group_name_H-M   'P 1'
#
loop_
_entity.id
_entity.type
_entity.pdbx_description
1 polymer ?
#
loop_
_entity_poly.entity_id
_entity_poly.type
_entity_poly.pdbx_seq_one_letter_code
_entity_poly.pdbx_strand_id
1 'polypeptide(L)'
;MQLRFRLGTSYTFPGELRGWNSRPDSSYDLELSSASLSDIDIDRYNDLDPESRNTLQIKADIAVRWMERARFTGEPVIEVLYLTFALEALLGDTQAGLKSGLIARRQLMLSHIMTGMIPHPDQTIMLYGEVRSKAVHGETAREISSQEAAAFHLAVKNAFDQYLDLASRENIQTQSKLTTLLDKHDEHETLVEWLALNGGPEWAKYFRSQKRNH
;
A
#
# COMPACT_ATOMS: atom_id res chain seq x y z
N MET A 1 22.93 34.89 -19.74
CA MET A 1 21.48 34.72 -20.02
C MET A 1 20.87 34.02 -18.82
N GLN A 2 19.96 34.66 -18.09
CA GLN A 2 19.53 34.26 -16.75
C GLN A 2 18.04 33.92 -16.78
N LEU A 3 17.68 32.67 -16.49
CA LEU A 3 16.27 32.25 -16.38
C LEU A 3 15.67 32.82 -15.09
N ARG A 4 14.60 33.61 -15.25
CA ARG A 4 13.76 34.10 -14.15
C ARG A 4 12.52 33.22 -14.07
N PHE A 5 12.39 32.44 -13.00
CA PHE A 5 11.15 31.76 -12.67
C PHE A 5 10.22 32.74 -11.94
N ARG A 6 8.97 32.87 -12.40
CA ARG A 6 7.92 33.62 -11.68
C ARG A 6 7.29 32.69 -10.65
N LEU A 7 7.25 33.14 -9.39
CA LEU A 7 6.53 32.48 -8.30
C LEU A 7 5.05 32.31 -8.69
N GLY A 8 4.58 31.06 -8.67
CA GLY A 8 3.16 30.72 -8.71
C GLY A 8 2.52 31.02 -7.34
N THR A 9 1.37 31.66 -7.40
CA THR A 9 0.52 32.15 -6.31
C THR A 9 0.16 31.08 -5.27
N SER A 10 0.34 31.40 -3.99
CA SER A 10 -0.14 30.61 -2.85
C SER A 10 -1.65 30.79 -2.63
N TYR A 11 -2.39 29.70 -2.45
CA TYR A 11 -3.76 29.73 -1.94
C TYR A 11 -3.83 29.06 -0.57
N THR A 12 -4.43 29.75 0.38
CA THR A 12 -4.76 29.26 1.71
C THR A 12 -6.20 28.76 1.67
N PHE A 13 -6.44 27.51 2.06
CA PHE A 13 -7.79 27.02 2.32
C PHE A 13 -8.15 27.37 3.77
N PRO A 14 -9.20 28.17 4.04
CA PRO A 14 -9.75 28.26 5.38
C PRO A 14 -10.68 27.07 5.63
N GLY A 15 -10.47 26.38 6.76
CA GLY A 15 -11.51 25.66 7.51
C GLY A 15 -12.13 24.42 6.87
N GLU A 16 -11.78 23.26 7.43
CA GLU A 16 -12.61 22.05 7.59
C GLU A 16 -13.41 21.53 6.39
N LEU A 17 -12.85 20.60 5.59
CA LEU A 17 -13.67 19.60 4.88
C LEU A 17 -12.94 18.24 4.80
N ARG A 18 -13.48 17.26 5.52
CA ARG A 18 -13.15 15.82 5.51
C ARG A 18 -14.12 15.07 4.58
N GLY A 19 -13.61 14.07 3.85
CA GLY A 19 -14.37 12.90 3.39
C GLY A 19 -15.25 13.05 2.14
N TRP A 20 -15.06 12.11 1.21
CA TRP A 20 -16.02 11.61 0.21
C TRP A 20 -17.10 12.57 -0.32
N ASN A 21 -16.71 13.45 -1.25
CA ASN A 21 -17.57 13.96 -2.32
C ASN A 21 -16.69 14.63 -3.39
N SER A 22 -16.51 14.00 -4.55
CA SER A 22 -15.86 14.62 -5.71
C SER A 22 -16.90 15.03 -6.75
N ARG A 23 -16.87 16.31 -7.16
CA ARG A 23 -17.68 16.87 -8.26
C ARG A 23 -17.06 16.54 -9.63
N PRO A 24 -17.85 16.58 -10.73
CA PRO A 24 -17.51 15.89 -11.98
C PRO A 24 -16.49 16.58 -12.89
N ASP A 25 -15.86 17.68 -12.47
CA ASP A 25 -15.19 18.60 -13.41
C ASP A 25 -13.81 19.11 -12.93
N SER A 26 -12.95 18.20 -12.48
CA SER A 26 -11.57 18.53 -12.12
C SER A 26 -10.57 17.95 -13.13
N SER A 27 -9.92 18.84 -13.89
CA SER A 27 -8.69 18.53 -14.63
C SER A 27 -7.53 18.37 -13.65
N TYR A 28 -6.77 17.29 -13.77
CA TYR A 28 -5.60 16.98 -12.93
C TYR A 28 -4.33 17.55 -13.56
N ASP A 29 -3.66 18.49 -12.89
CA ASP A 29 -2.30 18.89 -13.21
C ASP A 29 -1.34 17.81 -12.69
N LEU A 30 -0.73 17.06 -13.62
CA LEU A 30 0.36 16.13 -13.33
C LEU A 30 1.68 16.91 -13.26
N GLU A 31 1.97 17.52 -12.11
CA GLU A 31 3.34 17.90 -11.80
C GLU A 31 4.14 16.62 -11.50
N LEU A 32 5.01 16.24 -12.45
CA LEU A 32 6.12 15.33 -12.20
C LEU A 32 7.06 16.01 -11.19
N SER A 33 6.80 15.82 -9.90
CA SER A 33 7.73 16.25 -8.87
C SER A 33 9.01 15.46 -9.04
N SER A 34 10.12 16.20 -9.15
CA SER A 34 11.48 15.69 -9.17
C SER A 34 11.91 15.08 -7.83
N ALA A 35 10.99 14.41 -7.11
CA ALA A 35 11.27 13.56 -5.96
C ALA A 35 11.89 12.25 -6.45
N SER A 36 13.07 12.40 -7.01
CA SER A 36 13.92 11.33 -7.52
C SER A 36 14.60 10.63 -6.34
N LEU A 37 14.17 9.40 -6.06
CA LEU A 37 15.06 8.24 -5.83
C LEU A 37 15.98 8.22 -4.59
N SER A 38 15.71 9.02 -3.55
CA SER A 38 16.23 8.80 -2.20
C SER A 38 15.07 8.54 -1.23
N ASP A 39 15.36 7.97 -0.06
CA ASP A 39 14.43 7.90 1.08
C ASP A 39 13.60 6.62 1.18
N ILE A 40 14.15 5.43 0.86
CA ILE A 40 13.95 4.39 1.88
C ILE A 40 14.74 4.94 3.06
N ASP A 41 14.04 5.36 4.10
CA ASP A 41 14.61 5.94 5.30
C ASP A 41 15.32 4.81 6.08
N ILE A 42 16.48 4.40 5.56
CA ILE A 42 17.36 3.37 6.13
C ILE A 42 17.74 3.76 7.57
N ASP A 43 17.70 5.06 7.89
CA ASP A 43 17.94 5.58 9.24
C ASP A 43 16.86 5.11 10.24
N ARG A 44 15.58 5.08 9.86
CA ARG A 44 14.51 4.47 10.69
C ARG A 44 14.68 2.96 10.91
N TYR A 45 15.31 2.26 9.97
CA TYR A 45 15.61 0.82 10.09
C TYR A 45 16.80 0.56 11.03
N ASN A 46 17.81 1.42 11.01
CA ASN A 46 19.00 1.29 11.86
C ASN A 46 18.73 1.59 13.34
N ASP A 47 17.66 2.32 13.66
CA ASP A 47 17.21 2.55 15.04
C ASP A 47 16.56 1.31 15.72
N LEU A 48 16.38 0.21 14.98
CA LEU A 48 15.78 -1.02 15.51
C LEU A 48 16.82 -1.92 16.21
N ASP A 49 16.87 -1.82 17.54
CA ASP A 49 17.70 -2.67 18.42
C ASP A 49 17.57 -4.17 18.05
N PRO A 50 18.66 -4.83 17.61
CA PRO A 50 18.63 -6.24 17.20
C PRO A 50 18.36 -7.22 18.34
N GLU A 51 18.58 -6.88 19.62
CA GLU A 51 18.44 -7.82 20.74
C GLU A 51 17.01 -7.89 21.32
N SER A 52 16.13 -6.94 20.98
CA SER A 52 14.74 -6.90 21.47
C SER A 52 13.69 -6.88 20.36
N ARG A 53 13.98 -7.44 19.18
CA ARG A 53 13.07 -7.34 18.03
C ARG A 53 11.76 -8.08 18.27
N ASN A 54 10.69 -7.32 18.41
CA ASN A 54 9.35 -7.87 18.51
C ASN A 54 8.89 -8.42 17.13
N THR A 55 7.83 -9.22 17.11
CA THR A 55 7.36 -9.86 15.86
C THR A 55 6.99 -8.83 14.79
N LEU A 56 6.52 -7.64 15.18
CA LEU A 56 6.21 -6.56 14.25
C LEU A 56 7.48 -6.05 13.52
N GLN A 57 8.57 -5.83 14.26
CA GLN A 57 9.86 -5.39 13.71
C GLN A 57 10.50 -6.47 12.82
N ILE A 58 10.36 -7.74 13.17
CA ILE A 58 10.82 -8.85 12.32
C ILE A 58 10.11 -8.83 10.96
N LYS A 59 8.79 -8.57 10.94
CA LYS A 59 8.04 -8.45 9.69
C LYS A 59 8.40 -7.22 8.88
N ALA A 60 8.66 -6.09 9.55
CA ALA A 60 9.17 -4.88 8.90
C ALA A 60 10.53 -5.14 8.24
N ASP A 61 11.46 -5.84 8.91
CA ASP A 61 12.76 -6.22 8.35
C ASP A 61 12.61 -7.11 7.10
N ILE A 62 11.72 -8.09 7.13
CA ILE A 62 11.44 -8.93 5.96
C ILE A 62 10.92 -8.08 4.79
N ALA A 63 10.03 -7.11 5.07
CA ALA A 63 9.50 -6.22 4.04
C ALA A 63 10.59 -5.35 3.40
N VAL A 64 11.48 -4.75 4.20
CA VAL A 64 12.63 -3.96 3.72
C VAL A 64 13.50 -4.79 2.77
N ARG A 65 13.87 -6.01 3.17
CA ARG A 65 14.69 -6.89 2.31
C ARG A 65 14.03 -7.21 0.97
N TRP A 66 12.71 -7.30 0.92
CA TRP A 66 11.98 -7.47 -0.34
C TRP A 66 11.93 -6.19 -1.16
N MET A 67 11.73 -5.03 -0.53
CA MET A 67 11.78 -3.72 -1.20
C MET A 67 13.18 -3.43 -1.78
N GLU A 68 14.25 -3.80 -1.07
CA GLU A 68 15.61 -3.70 -1.59
C GLU A 68 15.83 -4.60 -2.81
N ARG A 69 15.40 -5.87 -2.74
CA ARG A 69 15.49 -6.78 -3.89
C ARG A 69 14.71 -6.25 -5.10
N ALA A 70 13.50 -5.72 -4.87
CA ALA A 70 12.67 -5.07 -5.89
C ALA A 70 13.43 -3.95 -6.61
N ARG A 71 14.18 -3.13 -5.88
CA ARG A 71 14.98 -2.03 -6.44
C ARG A 71 16.08 -2.48 -7.40
N PHE A 72 16.64 -3.68 -7.20
CA PHE A 72 17.82 -4.14 -7.94
C PHE A 72 17.51 -5.16 -9.05
N THR A 73 16.24 -5.47 -9.32
CA THR A 73 15.90 -6.49 -10.34
C THR A 73 16.16 -6.00 -11.76
N GLY A 74 15.92 -4.72 -12.03
CA GLY A 74 15.92 -4.15 -13.38
C GLY A 74 14.75 -4.61 -14.26
N GLU A 75 13.87 -5.49 -13.76
CA GLU A 75 12.73 -6.05 -14.49
C GLU A 75 11.42 -5.71 -13.75
N PRO A 76 10.50 -4.93 -14.36
CA PRO A 76 9.30 -4.43 -13.68
C PRO A 76 8.38 -5.52 -13.11
N VAL A 77 8.26 -6.67 -13.79
CA VAL A 77 7.43 -7.79 -13.33
C VAL A 77 8.03 -8.41 -12.06
N ILE A 78 9.34 -8.61 -12.02
CA ILE A 78 10.04 -9.14 -10.84
C ILE A 78 10.04 -8.11 -9.70
N GLU A 79 10.16 -6.82 -10.02
CA GLU A 79 10.03 -5.73 -9.05
C GLU A 79 8.67 -5.82 -8.34
N VAL A 80 7.56 -5.86 -9.10
CA VAL A 80 6.22 -6.00 -8.54
C VAL A 80 6.08 -7.28 -7.73
N LEU A 81 6.64 -8.41 -8.19
CA LEU A 81 6.61 -9.67 -7.44
C LEU A 81 7.24 -9.50 -6.04
N TYR A 82 8.43 -8.95 -5.95
CA TYR A 82 9.09 -8.71 -4.66
C TYR A 82 8.32 -7.72 -3.79
N LEU A 83 7.76 -6.65 -4.38
CA LEU A 83 6.90 -5.71 -3.66
C LEU A 83 5.64 -6.38 -3.09
N THR A 84 5.06 -7.39 -3.76
CA THR A 84 3.94 -8.17 -3.18
C THR A 84 4.36 -9.01 -1.97
N PHE A 85 5.60 -9.52 -1.94
CA PHE A 85 6.13 -10.22 -0.77
C PHE A 85 6.38 -9.27 0.41
N ALA A 86 6.78 -8.03 0.13
CA ALA A 86 6.88 -6.99 1.16
C ALA A 86 5.50 -6.71 1.80
N LEU A 87 4.46 -6.49 0.98
CA LEU A 87 3.10 -6.29 1.50
C LEU A 87 2.57 -7.49 2.28
N GLU A 88 2.86 -8.72 1.85
CA GLU A 88 2.51 -9.91 2.62
C GLU A 88 3.20 -9.98 3.98
N ALA A 89 4.48 -9.59 4.05
CA ALA A 89 5.20 -9.59 5.31
C ALA A 89 4.52 -8.62 6.31
N LEU A 90 4.09 -7.45 5.84
CA LEU A 90 3.43 -6.43 6.65
C LEU A 90 1.98 -6.80 6.99
N LEU A 91 1.17 -7.17 5.99
CA LEU A 91 -0.29 -7.18 6.08
C LEU A 91 -0.92 -8.55 5.83
N GLY A 92 -0.13 -9.57 5.53
CA GLY A 92 -0.61 -10.93 5.29
C GLY A 92 -1.04 -11.67 6.55
N ASP A 93 -1.67 -12.83 6.39
CA ASP A 93 -1.85 -13.83 7.44
C ASP A 93 -1.03 -15.08 7.07
N THR A 94 -0.56 -15.78 8.09
CA THR A 94 -0.01 -17.15 8.02
C THR A 94 -1.01 -18.18 7.51
N GLN A 95 -2.32 -17.98 7.68
CA GLN A 95 -3.33 -18.92 7.19
C GLN A 95 -3.62 -18.70 5.70
N ALA A 96 -3.32 -19.72 4.90
CA ALA A 96 -3.39 -19.70 3.45
C ALA A 96 -4.85 -19.75 2.95
N GLY A 97 -5.25 -18.73 2.19
CA GLY A 97 -6.48 -18.77 1.40
C GLY A 97 -7.02 -17.37 1.13
N LEU A 98 -6.91 -16.89 -0.11
CA LEU A 98 -7.39 -15.57 -0.60
C LEU A 98 -6.67 -14.36 0.02
N LYS A 99 -5.37 -14.27 -0.27
CA LYS A 99 -4.46 -13.24 0.27
C LYS A 99 -4.61 -11.86 -0.36
N SER A 100 -4.92 -11.74 -1.65
CA SER A 100 -4.86 -10.45 -2.37
C SER A 100 -5.85 -9.41 -1.84
N GLY A 101 -7.14 -9.76 -1.78
CA GLY A 101 -8.19 -8.84 -1.33
C GLY A 101 -8.07 -8.49 0.15
N LEU A 102 -7.63 -9.43 0.99
CA LEU A 102 -7.38 -9.17 2.41
C LEU A 102 -6.23 -8.17 2.59
N ILE A 103 -5.10 -8.40 1.92
CA ILE A 103 -3.92 -7.52 1.98
C ILE A 103 -4.28 -6.14 1.42
N ALA A 104 -4.95 -6.08 0.28
CA ALA A 104 -5.41 -4.82 -0.31
C ALA A 104 -6.34 -4.06 0.65
N ARG A 105 -7.30 -4.74 1.29
CA ARG A 105 -8.23 -4.10 2.24
C ARG A 105 -7.48 -3.55 3.45
N ARG A 106 -6.58 -4.34 4.02
CA ARG A 106 -5.74 -3.92 5.14
C ARG A 106 -4.87 -2.72 4.77
N GLN A 107 -4.30 -2.69 3.55
CA GLN A 107 -3.53 -1.54 3.07
C GLN A 107 -4.39 -0.28 2.96
N LEU A 108 -5.62 -0.40 2.44
CA LEU A 108 -6.56 0.72 2.35
C LEU A 108 -6.96 1.23 3.73
N MET A 109 -7.30 0.32 4.66
CA MET A 109 -7.62 0.68 6.03
C MET A 109 -6.44 1.36 6.73
N LEU A 110 -5.22 0.84 6.54
CA LEU A 110 -4.01 1.44 7.09
C LEU A 110 -3.80 2.87 6.58
N SER A 111 -3.90 3.08 5.27
CA SER A 111 -3.80 4.41 4.67
C SER A 111 -4.88 5.35 5.19
N HIS A 112 -6.12 4.85 5.30
CA HIS A 112 -7.24 5.62 5.82
C HIS A 112 -7.02 6.06 7.27
N ILE A 113 -6.61 5.15 8.15
CA ILE A 113 -6.34 5.45 9.56
C ILE A 113 -5.21 6.48 9.72
N MET A 114 -4.19 6.40 8.87
CA MET A 114 -2.99 7.24 9.00
C MET A 114 -3.10 8.58 8.30
N THR A 115 -3.85 8.67 7.20
CA THR A 115 -3.87 9.86 6.33
C THR A 115 -5.27 10.38 6.02
N GLY A 116 -6.32 9.62 6.33
CA GLY A 116 -7.69 9.90 5.88
C GLY A 116 -7.91 9.68 4.38
N MET A 117 -6.91 9.17 3.65
CA MET A 117 -6.96 8.92 2.21
C MET A 117 -7.08 7.43 1.92
N ILE A 118 -7.89 7.12 0.91
CA ILE A 118 -8.05 5.78 0.36
C ILE A 118 -7.41 5.77 -1.04
N PRO A 119 -6.21 5.18 -1.21
CA PRO A 119 -5.56 5.07 -2.51
C PRO A 119 -6.38 4.17 -3.45
N HIS A 120 -6.09 4.21 -4.75
CA HIS A 120 -6.90 3.48 -5.73
C HIS A 120 -7.00 1.98 -5.34
N PRO A 121 -8.20 1.48 -5.02
CA PRO A 121 -8.37 0.19 -4.35
C PRO A 121 -7.94 -1.00 -5.20
N ASP A 122 -7.90 -0.81 -6.53
CA ASP A 122 -7.69 -1.91 -7.46
C ASP A 122 -6.22 -2.20 -7.75
N GLN A 123 -5.32 -1.24 -7.50
CA GLN A 123 -3.93 -1.38 -7.93
C GLN A 123 -3.25 -2.56 -7.22
N THR A 124 -3.45 -2.69 -5.90
CA THR A 124 -2.88 -3.79 -5.12
C THR A 124 -3.55 -5.13 -5.42
N ILE A 125 -4.88 -5.18 -5.51
CA ILE A 125 -5.60 -6.45 -5.76
C ILE A 125 -5.28 -7.00 -7.15
N MET A 126 -5.17 -6.11 -8.15
CA MET A 126 -4.84 -6.43 -9.54
C MET A 126 -3.40 -6.90 -9.67
N LEU A 127 -2.42 -6.10 -9.20
CA LEU A 127 -0.99 -6.47 -9.33
C LEU A 127 -0.68 -7.76 -8.56
N TYR A 128 -1.31 -7.99 -7.42
CA TYR A 128 -1.19 -9.25 -6.70
C TYR A 128 -1.76 -10.43 -7.49
N GLY A 129 -2.95 -10.28 -8.08
CA GLY A 129 -3.60 -11.33 -8.87
C GLY A 129 -2.88 -11.62 -10.18
N GLU A 130 -2.50 -10.59 -10.92
CA GLU A 130 -1.99 -10.70 -12.29
C GLU A 130 -0.50 -10.99 -12.38
N VAL A 131 0.30 -10.50 -11.44
CA VAL A 131 1.75 -10.75 -11.44
C VAL A 131 2.05 -11.91 -10.52
N ARG A 132 1.69 -11.80 -9.25
CA ARG A 132 2.13 -12.78 -8.25
C ARG A 132 1.38 -14.11 -8.33
N SER A 133 0.06 -14.12 -8.57
CA SER A 133 -0.64 -15.40 -8.77
C SER A 133 -0.14 -16.10 -10.05
N LYS A 134 -0.03 -15.39 -11.17
CA LYS A 134 0.37 -15.99 -12.45
C LYS A 134 1.83 -16.43 -12.46
N ALA A 135 2.75 -15.60 -11.98
CA ALA A 135 4.18 -15.95 -11.91
C ALA A 135 4.44 -17.16 -11.00
N VAL A 136 3.72 -17.26 -9.86
CA VAL A 136 3.85 -18.41 -8.95
C VAL A 136 3.24 -19.69 -9.54
N HIS A 137 2.29 -19.59 -10.47
CA HIS A 137 1.68 -20.73 -11.16
C HIS A 137 2.31 -21.04 -12.52
N GLY A 138 3.40 -20.36 -12.91
CA GLY A 138 4.09 -20.59 -14.19
C GLY A 138 3.31 -20.10 -15.42
N GLU A 139 2.30 -19.26 -15.22
CA GLU A 139 1.56 -18.60 -16.29
C GLU A 139 2.24 -17.28 -16.71
N THR A 140 1.99 -16.83 -17.94
CA THR A 140 2.50 -15.55 -18.44
C THR A 140 1.87 -14.40 -17.65
N ALA A 141 2.69 -13.71 -16.84
CA ALA A 141 2.31 -12.48 -16.17
C ALA A 141 2.06 -11.36 -17.19
N ARG A 142 1.18 -10.41 -16.86
CA ARG A 142 0.99 -9.20 -17.67
C ARG A 142 2.31 -8.44 -17.72
N GLU A 143 2.66 -7.90 -18.88
CA GLU A 143 3.74 -6.92 -18.95
C GLU A 143 3.41 -5.72 -18.07
N ILE A 144 4.38 -5.34 -17.23
CA ILE A 144 4.27 -4.20 -16.33
C ILE A 144 5.21 -3.12 -16.85
N SER A 145 4.71 -1.91 -17.02
CA SER A 145 5.56 -0.77 -17.35
C SER A 145 6.41 -0.36 -16.14
N SER A 146 7.58 0.22 -16.38
CA SER A 146 8.42 0.77 -15.30
C SER A 146 7.68 1.82 -14.46
N GLN A 147 6.75 2.57 -15.06
CA GLN A 147 5.93 3.55 -14.35
C GLN A 147 4.95 2.88 -13.37
N GLU A 148 4.30 1.79 -13.79
CA GLU A 148 3.40 1.02 -12.91
C GLU A 148 4.17 0.36 -11.76
N ALA A 149 5.36 -0.19 -12.04
CA ALA A 149 6.22 -0.74 -11.00
C ALA A 149 6.66 0.32 -9.99
N ALA A 150 7.10 1.50 -10.46
CA ALA A 150 7.47 2.62 -9.60
C ALA A 150 6.29 3.14 -8.76
N ALA A 151 5.09 3.25 -9.35
CA ALA A 151 3.89 3.64 -8.61
C ALA A 151 3.54 2.61 -7.51
N PHE A 152 3.68 1.32 -7.81
CA PHE A 152 3.46 0.27 -6.83
C PHE A 152 4.52 0.28 -5.73
N HIS A 153 5.79 0.55 -6.07
CA HIS A 153 6.85 0.72 -5.10
C HIS A 153 6.52 1.82 -4.10
N LEU A 154 6.09 2.99 -4.58
CA LEU A 154 5.67 4.09 -3.72
C LEU A 154 4.51 3.69 -2.81
N ALA A 155 3.53 2.93 -3.32
CA ALA A 155 2.42 2.42 -2.52
C ALA A 155 2.86 1.47 -1.40
N VAL A 156 3.84 0.59 -1.66
CA VAL A 156 4.40 -0.32 -0.66
C VAL A 156 5.24 0.45 0.37
N LYS A 157 6.02 1.43 -0.07
CA LYS A 157 6.78 2.31 0.84
C LYS A 157 5.85 3.05 1.78
N ASN A 158 4.79 3.67 1.26
CA ASN A 158 3.81 4.37 2.09
C ASN A 158 3.15 3.41 3.10
N ALA A 159 2.81 2.19 2.67
CA ALA A 159 2.26 1.18 3.58
C ALA A 159 3.26 0.76 4.67
N PHE A 160 4.56 0.66 4.35
CA PHE A 160 5.61 0.39 5.32
C PHE A 160 5.73 1.51 6.36
N ASP A 161 5.79 2.76 5.93
CA ASP A 161 5.90 3.92 6.83
C ASP A 161 4.67 4.00 7.74
N GLN A 162 3.47 3.88 7.16
CA GLN A 162 2.20 3.88 7.90
C GLN A 162 2.11 2.71 8.89
N TYR A 163 2.62 1.53 8.53
CA TYR A 163 2.64 0.35 9.39
C TYR A 163 3.48 0.59 10.64
N LEU A 164 4.66 1.20 10.50
CA LEU A 164 5.52 1.55 11.63
C LEU A 164 4.92 2.68 12.47
N ASP A 165 4.37 3.71 11.82
CA ASP A 165 3.77 4.85 12.50
C ASP A 165 2.54 4.43 13.32
N LEU A 166 1.66 3.60 12.74
CA LEU A 166 0.49 3.07 13.45
C LEU A 166 0.93 2.17 14.62
N ALA A 167 1.94 1.32 14.40
CA ALA A 167 2.46 0.46 15.45
C ALA A 167 3.03 1.27 16.63
N SER A 168 3.76 2.34 16.34
CA SER A 168 4.29 3.26 17.34
C SER A 168 3.15 3.98 18.09
N ARG A 169 2.19 4.54 17.35
CA ARG A 169 1.04 5.29 17.90
C ARG A 169 0.20 4.45 18.85
N GLU A 170 -0.04 3.19 18.50
CA GLU A 170 -0.90 2.27 19.26
C GLU A 170 -0.11 1.33 20.19
N ASN A 171 1.22 1.52 20.31
CA ASN A 171 2.14 0.66 21.08
C ASN A 171 2.00 -0.84 20.75
N ILE A 172 1.90 -1.17 19.46
CA ILE A 172 1.73 -2.52 18.97
C ILE A 172 3.09 -3.18 18.68
N GLN A 173 3.30 -4.35 19.26
CA GLN A 173 4.55 -5.10 19.15
C GLN A 173 4.46 -6.36 18.27
N THR A 174 3.27 -6.70 17.77
CA THR A 174 3.10 -7.87 16.89
C THR A 174 2.30 -7.52 15.64
N GLN A 175 2.71 -8.10 14.51
CA GLN A 175 2.03 -7.95 13.23
C GLN A 175 0.56 -8.41 13.32
N SER A 176 0.29 -9.51 14.02
CA SER A 176 -1.06 -10.03 14.25
C SER A 176 -2.00 -9.06 14.97
N LYS A 177 -1.49 -8.30 15.96
CA LYS A 177 -2.27 -7.28 16.67
C LYS A 177 -2.59 -6.10 15.75
N LEU A 178 -1.61 -5.66 14.95
CA LEU A 178 -1.83 -4.58 13.99
C LEU A 178 -2.88 -4.99 12.96
N THR A 179 -2.76 -6.18 12.35
CA THR A 179 -3.73 -6.63 11.36
C THR A 179 -5.12 -6.86 11.97
N THR A 180 -5.20 -7.32 13.22
CA THR A 180 -6.47 -7.44 13.96
C THR A 180 -7.12 -6.08 14.19
N LEU A 181 -6.33 -5.05 14.51
CA LEU A 181 -6.82 -3.68 14.63
C LEU A 181 -7.40 -3.21 13.30
N LEU A 182 -6.70 -3.43 12.18
CA LEU A 182 -7.21 -3.07 10.85
C LEU A 182 -8.51 -3.81 10.50
N ASP A 183 -8.61 -5.09 10.85
CA ASP A 183 -9.78 -5.90 10.55
C ASP A 183 -11.00 -5.60 11.44
N LYS A 184 -10.78 -4.98 12.61
CA LYS A 184 -11.82 -4.66 13.60
C LYS A 184 -12.02 -3.15 13.80
N HIS A 185 -11.45 -2.33 12.92
CA HIS A 185 -11.60 -0.89 13.00
C HIS A 185 -13.08 -0.50 12.81
N ASP A 186 -13.56 0.53 13.51
CA ASP A 186 -14.97 0.92 13.51
C ASP A 186 -15.49 1.28 12.10
N GLU A 187 -14.60 1.80 11.25
CA GLU A 187 -14.92 2.16 9.86
C GLU A 187 -14.74 1.00 8.85
N HIS A 188 -14.50 -0.23 9.33
CA HIS A 188 -14.30 -1.40 8.47
C HIS A 188 -15.49 -1.67 7.55
N GLU A 189 -16.70 -1.71 8.11
CA GLU A 189 -17.91 -1.97 7.31
C GLU A 189 -18.14 -0.85 6.29
N THR A 190 -17.91 0.41 6.66
CA THR A 190 -17.98 1.56 5.74
C THR A 190 -16.99 1.42 4.58
N LEU A 191 -15.76 0.98 4.84
CA LEU A 191 -14.78 0.72 3.79
C LEU A 191 -15.23 -0.44 2.89
N VAL A 192 -15.78 -1.51 3.45
CA VAL A 192 -16.28 -2.67 2.68
C VAL A 192 -17.45 -2.27 1.77
N GLU A 193 -18.41 -1.52 2.28
CA GLU A 193 -19.53 -0.97 1.50
C GLU A 193 -19.03 -0.07 0.38
N TRP A 194 -18.09 0.83 0.69
CA TRP A 194 -17.48 1.70 -0.30
C TRP A 194 -16.78 0.91 -1.40
N LEU A 195 -16.00 -0.12 -1.04
CA LEU A 195 -15.31 -0.99 -1.99
C LEU A 195 -16.27 -1.80 -2.86
N ALA A 196 -17.39 -2.24 -2.31
CA ALA A 196 -18.41 -2.96 -3.08
C ALA A 196 -19.04 -2.07 -4.17
N LEU A 197 -19.13 -0.76 -3.92
CA LEU A 197 -19.69 0.21 -4.86
C LEU A 197 -18.64 0.76 -5.84
N ASN A 198 -17.39 0.95 -5.39
CA ASN A 198 -16.39 1.74 -6.11
C ASN A 198 -15.12 0.97 -6.51
N GLY A 199 -14.87 -0.22 -5.96
CA GLY A 199 -13.68 -1.05 -6.28
C GLY A 199 -13.84 -1.90 -7.55
N GLY A 200 -14.97 -1.85 -8.25
CA GLY A 200 -15.12 -2.61 -9.48
C GLY A 200 -15.13 -4.16 -9.29
N PRO A 201 -14.84 -4.92 -10.37
CA PRO A 201 -15.22 -6.33 -10.45
C PRO A 201 -14.37 -7.28 -9.58
N GLU A 202 -13.09 -6.98 -9.36
CA GLU A 202 -12.20 -7.83 -8.57
C GLU A 202 -12.59 -7.85 -7.09
N TRP A 203 -13.05 -6.72 -6.55
CA TRP A 203 -13.60 -6.64 -5.20
C TRP A 203 -14.91 -7.41 -5.06
N ALA A 204 -15.80 -7.33 -6.05
CA ALA A 204 -17.03 -8.13 -6.07
C ALA A 204 -16.74 -9.64 -6.11
N LYS A 205 -15.68 -10.07 -6.81
CA LYS A 205 -15.21 -11.46 -6.82
C LYS A 205 -14.65 -11.87 -5.46
N TYR A 206 -13.82 -11.01 -4.85
CA TYR A 206 -13.28 -11.22 -3.51
C TYR A 206 -14.40 -11.37 -2.46
N PHE A 207 -15.35 -10.45 -2.38
CA PHE A 207 -16.45 -10.52 -1.40
C PHE A 207 -17.35 -11.75 -1.60
N ARG A 208 -17.61 -12.15 -2.85
CA ARG A 208 -18.33 -13.41 -3.13
C ARG A 208 -17.59 -14.65 -2.65
N SER A 209 -16.25 -14.66 -2.75
CA SER A 209 -15.44 -15.79 -2.28
C SER A 209 -15.46 -15.94 -0.75
N GLN A 210 -15.52 -14.83 -0.02
CA GLN A 210 -15.61 -14.84 1.45
C GLN A 210 -16.94 -15.42 1.93
N LYS A 211 -18.06 -15.05 1.28
CA LYS A 211 -19.40 -15.57 1.61
C LYS A 211 -19.59 -17.08 1.38
N ARG A 212 -18.70 -17.74 0.62
CA ARG A 212 -18.77 -19.19 0.35
C ARG A 212 -18.00 -20.03 1.37
N ASN A 213 -17.17 -19.40 2.20
CA ASN A 213 -16.31 -20.06 3.19
C ASN A 213 -16.84 -19.91 4.63
N HIS A 214 -18.03 -19.34 4.80
CA HIS A 214 -18.81 -19.25 6.03
C HIS A 214 -20.15 -19.94 5.84
#